data_AF-A0A359D6W0-F1
#
_entry.id   AF-A0A359D6W0-F1
#
_cell.length_a   1.000
_cell.length_b   1.000
_cell.length_c   1.000
_cell.angle_alpha   90.00
_cell.angle_beta   90.00
_cell.angle_gamma   90.00
#
_symmetry.space_group_name_H-M   'P 1'
#
loop_
_entity.id
_entity.type
_entity.pdbx_description
1 polymer ?
#
loop_
_entity_poly.entity_id
_entity_poly.type
_entity_poly.pdbx_seq_one_letter_code
_entity_poly.pdbx_strand_id
1 'polypeptide(L)'
;RDEPIKEHLLLTRYNPERVTKGEMLGVDDVEEILAIRLLGVIPESQAVLKASNQGVPVILDDQSDAGQAYSDAVDRLLGKEVAHRFLDVQKKGLMQRLFGAR
;
A
#
# COMPACT_ATOMS: atom_id res chain seq x y z
N ARG A 1 0.07 -23.21 -28.24
CA ARG A 1 -0.53 -22.04 -27.57
C ARG A 1 0.42 -21.71 -26.44
N ASP A 2 0.96 -20.51 -26.44
CA ASP A 2 1.88 -20.09 -25.37
C ASP A 2 1.14 -20.03 -24.04
N GLU A 3 1.87 -20.18 -22.94
CA GLU A 3 1.29 -19.98 -21.61
C GLU A 3 0.76 -18.53 -21.50
N PRO A 4 -0.41 -18.33 -20.89
CA PRO A 4 -0.95 -16.99 -20.66
C PRO A 4 -0.01 -16.18 -19.76
N ILE A 5 0.05 -14.88 -20.00
CA ILE A 5 0.84 -13.95 -19.19
C ILE A 5 0.29 -13.96 -17.76
N LYS A 6 1.17 -14.10 -16.78
CA LYS A 6 0.80 -14.00 -15.37
C LYS A 6 0.51 -12.56 -14.99
N GLU A 7 -0.72 -12.30 -14.57
CA GLU A 7 -1.20 -10.98 -14.17
C GLU A 7 -0.98 -10.72 -12.68
N HIS A 8 -0.73 -9.45 -12.34
CA HIS A 8 -0.48 -8.99 -10.98
C HIS A 8 -1.11 -7.61 -10.77
N LEU A 9 -1.94 -7.47 -9.75
CA LEU A 9 -2.57 -6.19 -9.40
C LEU A 9 -1.68 -5.43 -8.41
N LEU A 10 -1.27 -4.22 -8.76
CA LEU A 10 -0.61 -3.28 -7.85
C LEU A 10 -1.49 -2.06 -7.68
N LEU A 11 -2.18 -1.97 -6.54
CA LEU A 11 -3.01 -0.80 -6.24
C LEU A 11 -2.12 0.34 -5.75
N THR A 12 -2.23 1.52 -6.35
CA THR A 12 -1.36 2.66 -6.01
C THR A 12 -2.16 3.87 -5.56
N ARG A 13 -1.51 4.73 -4.76
CA ARG A 13 -2.14 5.90 -4.12
C ARG A 13 -3.36 5.52 -3.27
N TYR A 14 -3.30 4.36 -2.64
CA TYR A 14 -4.37 3.89 -1.77
C TYR A 14 -4.48 4.78 -0.54
N ASN A 15 -5.70 5.14 -0.17
CA ASN A 15 -5.96 6.00 0.97
C ASN A 15 -7.08 5.38 1.82
N PRO A 16 -6.75 4.70 2.94
CA PRO A 16 -7.73 3.98 3.74
C PRO A 16 -8.80 4.91 4.34
N GLU A 17 -8.46 6.17 4.63
CA GLU A 17 -9.46 7.13 5.12
C GLU A 17 -10.52 7.43 4.07
N ARG A 18 -10.11 7.62 2.80
CA ARG A 18 -11.05 7.85 1.70
C ARG A 18 -11.91 6.63 1.42
N VAL A 19 -11.36 5.43 1.56
CA VAL A 19 -12.13 4.18 1.47
C VAL A 19 -13.20 4.11 2.56
N THR A 20 -12.84 4.37 3.82
CA THR A 20 -13.83 4.36 4.91
C THR A 20 -14.93 5.41 4.77
N LYS A 21 -14.68 6.49 4.02
CA LYS A 21 -15.66 7.54 3.70
C LYS A 21 -16.51 7.23 2.47
N GLY A 22 -16.21 6.16 1.72
CA GLY A 22 -16.88 5.84 0.45
C GLY A 22 -16.45 6.73 -0.72
N GLU A 23 -15.34 7.47 -0.58
CA GLU A 23 -14.78 8.34 -1.62
C GLU A 23 -13.82 7.58 -2.57
N MET A 24 -13.43 6.36 -2.19
CA MET A 24 -12.51 5.49 -2.92
C MET A 24 -12.96 4.03 -2.75
N LEU A 25 -12.74 3.18 -3.77
CA LEU A 25 -12.99 1.75 -3.69
C LEU A 25 -12.00 1.05 -2.76
N GLY A 26 -12.46 0.05 -2.01
CA GLY A 26 -11.60 -0.80 -1.20
C GLY A 26 -10.79 -1.78 -2.06
N VAL A 27 -9.78 -2.41 -1.44
CA VAL A 27 -8.99 -3.46 -2.09
C VAL A 27 -9.85 -4.63 -2.53
N ASP A 28 -10.73 -5.10 -1.64
CA ASP A 28 -11.61 -6.25 -1.88
C ASP A 28 -12.52 -6.01 -3.10
N ASP A 29 -13.10 -4.81 -3.21
CA ASP A 29 -13.94 -4.42 -4.35
C ASP A 29 -13.16 -4.45 -5.67
N VAL A 30 -11.91 -3.97 -5.66
CA VAL A 30 -11.07 -3.93 -6.86
C VAL A 30 -10.63 -5.34 -7.27
N GLU A 31 -10.28 -6.20 -6.31
CA GLU A 31 -9.96 -7.60 -6.58
C GLU A 31 -11.16 -8.37 -7.15
N GLU A 32 -12.37 -8.12 -6.64
CA GLU A 32 -13.60 -8.73 -7.18
C GLU A 32 -13.86 -8.30 -8.63
N ILE A 33 -13.74 -7.00 -8.92
CA ILE A 33 -14.00 -6.45 -10.27
C ILE A 33 -12.97 -6.97 -11.29
N LEU A 34 -11.69 -6.97 -10.93
CA LEU A 34 -10.62 -7.29 -11.87
C LEU A 34 -10.32 -8.79 -11.94
N ALA A 35 -10.63 -9.55 -10.90
CA ALA A 35 -10.30 -10.97 -10.76
C ALA A 35 -8.78 -11.26 -10.95
N ILE A 36 -7.92 -10.31 -10.55
CA ILE A 36 -6.46 -10.41 -10.63
C ILE A 36 -5.89 -10.46 -9.21
N ARG A 37 -4.93 -11.36 -8.99
CA ARG A 37 -4.22 -11.48 -7.71
C ARG A 37 -3.53 -10.17 -7.32
N LEU A 38 -3.83 -9.67 -6.12
CA LEU A 38 -3.11 -8.55 -5.52
C LEU A 38 -1.64 -8.91 -5.22
N LEU A 39 -0.74 -8.08 -5.76
CA LEU A 39 0.69 -8.11 -5.51
C LEU A 39 1.09 -7.14 -4.38
N GLY A 40 0.44 -5.98 -4.32
CA GLY A 40 0.75 -4.95 -3.34
C GLY A 40 -0.21 -3.78 -3.35
N VAL A 41 -0.17 -3.01 -2.27
CA VAL A 41 -0.92 -1.77 -2.10
C VAL A 41 0.05 -0.68 -1.68
N ILE A 42 0.23 0.32 -2.54
CA ILE A 42 1.13 1.45 -2.29
C ILE A 42 0.29 2.61 -1.75
N PRO A 43 0.50 3.05 -0.51
CA PRO A 43 -0.25 4.16 0.05
C PRO A 43 0.04 5.48 -0.68
N GLU A 44 -0.91 6.40 -0.66
CA GLU A 44 -0.64 7.78 -1.02
C GLU A 44 0.38 8.38 -0.04
N SER A 45 1.56 8.78 -0.54
CA SER A 45 2.68 9.18 0.31
C SER A 45 3.45 10.38 -0.26
N GLN A 46 3.76 11.35 0.60
CA GLN A 46 4.61 12.50 0.25
C GLN A 46 6.06 12.07 -0.04
N ALA A 47 6.51 10.92 0.49
CA ALA A 47 7.83 10.39 0.23
C ALA A 47 8.04 10.10 -1.27
N VAL A 48 6.99 9.67 -1.99
CA VAL A 48 7.04 9.43 -3.44
C VAL A 48 7.34 10.72 -4.21
N LEU A 49 6.69 11.83 -3.86
CA LEU A 49 6.94 13.12 -4.50
C LEU A 49 8.37 13.62 -4.22
N LYS A 50 8.83 13.50 -2.97
CA LYS A 50 10.20 13.87 -2.57
C LYS A 50 11.24 13.05 -3.33
N ALA A 51 11.06 11.73 -3.37
CA ALA A 51 11.89 10.77 -4.10
C ALA A 51 11.99 11.13 -5.60
N SER A 52 10.84 11.40 -6.23
CA SER A 52 10.78 11.83 -7.64
C SER A 52 11.57 13.11 -7.89
N ASN A 53 11.40 14.13 -7.04
CA ASN A 53 12.12 15.40 -7.18
C ASN A 53 13.64 15.25 -6.99
N GLN A 54 14.08 14.23 -6.26
CA GLN A 54 15.49 13.93 -6.01
C GLN A 54 16.09 12.99 -7.07
N GLY A 55 15.27 12.38 -7.94
CA GLY A 55 15.72 11.35 -8.89
C GLY A 55 16.17 10.06 -8.21
N VAL A 56 15.65 9.78 -7.00
CA VAL A 56 16.01 8.60 -6.21
C VAL A 56 14.76 7.73 -6.03
N PRO A 57 14.81 6.40 -6.27
CA PRO A 57 13.67 5.52 -6.04
C PRO A 57 13.22 5.50 -4.58
N VAL A 58 11.90 5.62 -4.35
CA VAL A 58 11.31 5.68 -2.98
C VAL A 58 11.55 4.40 -2.17
N ILE A 59 11.76 3.25 -2.82
CA ILE A 59 12.07 1.97 -2.15
C ILE A 59 13.38 2.03 -1.33
N LEU A 60 14.26 2.99 -1.63
CA LEU A 60 15.51 3.21 -0.88
C LEU A 60 15.28 3.95 0.45
N ASP A 61 14.11 4.53 0.67
CA ASP A 61 13.69 5.10 1.97
C ASP A 61 12.90 4.03 2.74
N ASP A 62 13.63 3.22 3.52
CA ASP A 62 13.10 2.09 4.29
C ASP A 62 12.19 2.51 5.46
N GLN A 63 12.21 3.78 5.84
CA GLN A 63 11.32 4.36 6.86
C GLN A 63 10.00 4.84 6.27
N SER A 64 9.95 5.06 4.95
CA SER A 64 8.73 5.50 4.28
C SER A 64 7.72 4.35 4.13
N ASP A 65 6.44 4.68 4.31
CA ASP A 65 5.32 3.77 4.08
C ASP A 65 5.30 3.23 2.64
N ALA A 66 5.52 4.09 1.66
CA ALA A 66 5.59 3.71 0.25
C ALA A 66 6.80 2.81 -0.04
N GLY A 67 7.99 3.12 0.50
CA GLY A 67 9.19 2.30 0.32
C GLY A 67 9.01 0.90 0.91
N GLN A 68 8.46 0.82 2.12
CA GLN A 68 8.06 -0.42 2.78
C GLN A 68 7.05 -1.22 1.96
N ALA A 69 6.01 -0.58 1.42
CA ALA A 69 5.00 -1.23 0.60
C ALA A 69 5.56 -1.78 -0.73
N TYR A 70 6.48 -1.06 -1.37
CA TYR A 70 7.18 -1.54 -2.56
C TYR A 70 8.09 -2.74 -2.23
N SER A 71 8.78 -2.70 -1.10
CA SER A 71 9.59 -3.85 -0.63
C SER A 71 8.73 -5.10 -0.44
N ASP A 72 7.56 -4.97 0.21
CA ASP A 72 6.62 -6.08 0.37
C ASP A 72 6.11 -6.62 -0.98
N ALA A 73 5.84 -5.72 -1.94
CA ALA A 73 5.40 -6.11 -3.29
C ALA A 73 6.49 -6.91 -4.04
N VAL A 74 7.75 -6.49 -3.93
CA VAL A 74 8.90 -7.22 -4.48
C VAL A 74 9.04 -8.60 -3.80
N ASP A 75 8.91 -8.66 -2.49
CA ASP A 75 8.98 -9.92 -1.74
C ASP A 75 7.87 -10.91 -2.17
N ARG A 76 6.63 -10.43 -2.37
CA ARG A 76 5.54 -11.25 -2.92
C ARG A 76 5.79 -11.67 -4.37
N LEU A 77 6.38 -10.79 -5.19
CA LEU A 77 6.74 -11.10 -6.57
C LEU A 77 7.77 -12.23 -6.63
N LEU A 78 8.70 -12.25 -5.68
CA LEU A 78 9.71 -13.30 -5.49
C LEU A 78 9.16 -14.56 -4.79
N GLY A 79 7.87 -14.60 -4.47
CA GLY A 79 7.19 -15.78 -3.94
C GLY A 79 7.14 -15.88 -2.42
N LYS A 80 7.52 -14.83 -1.67
CA LYS A 80 7.38 -14.83 -0.21
C LYS A 80 5.95 -14.51 0.21
N GLU A 81 5.53 -15.06 1.35
CA GLU A 81 4.26 -14.72 2.00
C GLU A 81 4.47 -13.57 2.98
N VAL A 82 3.99 -12.37 2.62
CA VAL A 82 4.10 -11.15 3.43
C VAL A 82 2.72 -10.52 3.55
N ALA A 83 2.29 -10.17 4.77
CA ALA A 83 1.00 -9.54 5.00
C ALA A 83 0.91 -8.15 4.33
N HIS A 84 -0.26 -7.80 3.80
CA HIS A 84 -0.48 -6.46 3.25
C HIS A 84 -0.57 -5.44 4.39
N ARG A 85 0.28 -4.42 4.32
CA ARG A 85 0.28 -3.29 5.26
C ARG A 85 -0.46 -2.11 4.64
N PHE A 86 -0.80 -1.14 5.48
CA PHE A 86 -1.41 0.15 5.07
C PHE A 86 -2.83 0.06 4.47
N LEU A 87 -3.54 -1.04 4.73
CA LEU A 87 -4.92 -1.23 4.27
C LEU A 87 -5.95 -0.52 5.17
N ASP A 88 -5.61 -0.35 6.44
CA ASP A 88 -6.50 0.19 7.46
C ASP A 88 -6.05 1.56 7.97
N VAL A 89 -7.02 2.36 8.40
CA VAL A 89 -6.75 3.62 9.11
C VAL A 89 -6.05 3.31 10.42
N GLN A 90 -4.84 3.83 10.59
CA GLN A 90 -4.08 3.73 11.84
C GLN A 90 -4.84 4.45 12.96
N LYS A 91 -5.56 3.70 13.80
CA LYS A 91 -6.26 4.28 14.95
C LYS A 91 -5.21 4.75 15.96
N LYS A 92 -5.07 6.07 16.14
CA LYS A 92 -4.28 6.63 17.25
C LYS A 92 -4.77 5.98 18.54
N GLY A 93 -3.88 5.26 19.23
CA GLY A 93 -4.24 4.39 20.33
C GLY A 93 -4.97 5.14 21.45
N LEU A 94 -5.91 4.46 22.13
CA LEU A 94 -6.64 5.01 23.27
C LEU A 94 -5.72 5.62 24.34
N MET A 95 -4.52 5.06 24.54
CA MET A 95 -3.52 5.59 25.46
C MET A 95 -3.02 6.99 25.07
N GLN A 96 -2.87 7.30 23.78
CA GLN A 96 -2.43 8.62 23.34
C GLN A 96 -3.48 9.70 23.64
N ARG A 97 -4.76 9.32 23.69
CA ARG A 97 -5.86 10.21 24.10
C ARG A 97 -5.95 10.41 25.62
N LEU A 98 -5.47 9.44 26.40
CA LEU A 98 -5.46 9.49 27.87
C LEU A 98 -4.19 10.17 28.45
N PHE A 99 -3.04 10.04 27.79
CA PHE A 99 -1.77 10.64 28.25
C PHE A 99 -1.40 11.96 27.56
N GLY A 100 -2.15 12.38 26.52
CA GLY A 100 -1.95 13.66 25.82
C GLY A 100 -2.81 14.82 26.32
N ALA A 101 -3.57 14.63 27.41
CA ALA A 101 -4.36 15.66 28.07
C ALA A 101 -3.60 16.19 29.30
N ARG A 102 -2.43 16.79 29.09
CA ARG A 102 -1.78 17.75 29.99
C ARG A 102 -1.01 18.76 29.16
#